data_AF-A0A7C4QMF4-F1
#
_entry.id   AF-A0A7C4QMF4-F1
#
_cell.length_a   1.000
_cell.length_b   1.000
_cell.length_c   1.000
_cell.angle_alpha   90.00
_cell.angle_beta   90.00
_cell.angle_gamma   90.00
#
_symmetry.space_group_name_H-M   'P 1'
#
loop_
_entity.id
_entity.type
_entity.pdbx_description
1 polymer ?
#
loop_
_entity_poly.entity_id
_entity_poly.type
_entity_poly.pdbx_seq_one_letter_code
_entity_poly.pdbx_strand_id
1 'polypeptide(L)'
;MNGPPPAAATPGRGPAWIILAVALAWIGVLLVLVLSAANPVVVNRAQVLEADVIVLGEWQPGPTPRLTVERTWKSNLAEPSVEVRPWDGASPRGRVIVPLTRVSSRLFTVTHGRLPNPPEHPAAGRMRREITTAEVRPQVYPATDAVIRQLEGFLSPPNNP
;
A
#
# COMPACT_ATOMS: atom_id res chain seq x y z
N MET A 1 2.92 66.02 -43.12
CA MET A 1 2.70 64.72 -43.80
C MET A 1 2.45 63.69 -42.71
N ASN A 2 1.20 63.29 -42.49
CA ASN A 2 0.84 62.28 -41.50
C ASN A 2 0.77 60.92 -42.23
N GLY A 3 1.73 60.04 -41.96
CA GLY A 3 1.73 58.68 -42.51
C GLY A 3 0.56 57.86 -41.94
N PRO A 4 0.00 56.91 -42.71
CA PRO A 4 -1.06 56.05 -42.23
C PRO A 4 -0.57 55.21 -41.02
N PRO A 5 -1.44 54.97 -40.02
CA PRO A 5 -1.08 54.19 -38.85
C PRO A 5 -0.73 52.74 -39.24
N PRO A 6 0.23 52.10 -38.55
CA PRO A 6 0.59 50.72 -38.83
C PRO A 6 -0.63 49.82 -38.61
N ALA A 7 -0.93 48.97 -39.59
CA ALA A 7 -2.01 48.00 -39.51
C ALA A 7 -1.83 47.13 -38.26
N ALA A 8 -2.82 47.15 -37.37
CA ALA A 8 -2.83 46.29 -36.19
C ALA A 8 -2.84 44.83 -36.65
N ALA A 9 -1.77 44.10 -36.36
CA ALA A 9 -1.68 42.68 -36.68
C ALA A 9 -2.76 41.93 -35.88
N THR A 10 -3.79 41.44 -36.56
CA THR A 10 -4.82 40.61 -35.95
C THR A 10 -4.15 39.32 -35.46
N PRO A 11 -4.13 39.02 -34.15
CA PRO A 11 -3.55 37.78 -33.68
C PRO A 11 -4.32 36.61 -34.30
N GLY A 12 -3.62 35.81 -35.11
CA GLY A 12 -4.19 34.62 -35.72
C GLY A 12 -4.74 33.71 -34.61
N ARG A 13 -5.95 33.18 -34.78
CA ARG A 13 -6.61 32.29 -33.80
C ARG A 13 -5.98 30.89 -33.71
N GLY A 14 -5.03 30.57 -34.59
CA GLY A 14 -4.38 29.25 -34.69
C GLY A 14 -3.58 28.78 -33.46
N PRO A 15 -2.70 29.61 -32.85
CA PRO A 15 -1.85 29.17 -31.75
C PRO A 15 -2.61 29.03 -30.42
N ALA A 16 -3.76 29.69 -30.25
CA ALA A 16 -4.56 29.61 -29.01
C ALA A 16 -5.10 28.19 -28.75
N TRP A 17 -5.53 27.49 -29.81
CA TRP A 17 -6.01 26.12 -29.70
C TRP A 17 -4.89 25.13 -29.34
N ILE A 18 -3.67 25.37 -29.82
CA ILE A 18 -2.51 24.56 -29.48
C ILE A 18 -2.17 24.71 -28.00
N ILE A 19 -2.14 25.94 -27.49
CA ILE A 19 -1.89 26.21 -26.06
C ILE A 19 -2.97 25.55 -25.20
N LEU A 20 -4.24 25.66 -25.59
CA LEU A 20 -5.34 25.01 -24.87
C LEU A 20 -5.20 23.48 -24.87
N ALA A 21 -4.87 22.88 -26.02
CA ALA A 21 -4.67 21.44 -26.13
C ALA A 21 -3.50 20.95 -25.24
N VAL A 22 -2.38 21.68 -25.23
CA VAL A 22 -1.23 21.37 -24.36
C VAL A 22 -1.61 21.51 -22.89
N ALA A 23 -2.33 22.57 -22.52
CA ALA A 23 -2.79 22.78 -21.15
C ALA A 23 -3.73 21.66 -20.68
N LEU A 24 -4.69 21.25 -21.51
CA LEU A 24 -5.61 20.15 -21.20
C LEU A 24 -4.87 18.81 -21.10
N ALA A 25 -3.92 18.54 -22.00
CA ALA A 25 -3.08 17.35 -21.93
C ALA A 25 -2.27 17.32 -20.62
N TRP A 26 -1.71 18.47 -20.22
CA TRP A 26 -0.95 18.60 -18.97
C TRP A 26 -1.82 18.38 -17.73
N ILE A 27 -3.03 18.96 -17.70
CA ILE A 27 -4.01 18.73 -16.62
C ILE A 27 -4.36 17.23 -16.53
N GLY A 28 -4.54 16.57 -17.68
CA GLY A 28 -4.78 15.12 -17.72
C GLY A 28 -3.63 14.32 -17.09
N VAL A 29 -2.38 14.65 -17.43
CA VAL A 29 -1.19 14.01 -16.83
C VAL A 29 -1.14 14.24 -15.31
N LEU A 30 -1.36 15.48 -14.86
CA LEU A 30 -1.39 15.80 -13.43
C LEU A 30 -2.50 15.04 -12.69
N LEU A 31 -3.67 14.90 -13.29
CA LEU A 31 -4.78 14.15 -12.70
C LEU A 31 -4.42 12.67 -12.54
N VAL A 32 -3.80 12.06 -13.55
CA VAL A 32 -3.32 10.67 -13.47
C VAL A 32 -2.29 10.51 -12.35
N LEU A 33 -1.35 11.45 -12.24
CA LEU A 33 -0.35 11.43 -11.17
C LEU A 33 -0.99 11.56 -9.79
N VAL A 34 -1.93 12.49 -9.60
CA VAL A 34 -2.65 12.65 -8.33
C VAL A 34 -3.42 11.39 -7.97
N LEU A 35 -4.13 10.79 -8.92
CA LEU A 35 -4.88 9.56 -8.67
C LEU A 35 -3.95 8.40 -8.31
N SER A 36 -2.77 8.31 -8.93
CA SER A 36 -1.76 7.30 -8.58
C SER A 36 -1.10 7.55 -7.22
N ALA A 37 -0.95 8.82 -6.82
CA ALA A 37 -0.33 9.22 -5.57
C ALA A 37 -1.29 9.23 -4.37
N ALA A 38 -2.61 9.30 -4.61
CA ALA A 38 -3.60 9.38 -3.55
C ALA A 38 -3.78 8.08 -2.76
N ASN A 39 -3.41 6.93 -3.33
CA ASN A 39 -3.57 5.61 -2.70
C ASN A 39 -2.29 4.77 -2.79
N PRO A 40 -1.17 5.19 -2.18
CA PRO A 40 -0.03 4.31 -2.04
C PRO A 40 -0.47 3.14 -1.15
N VAL A 41 -0.38 1.92 -1.68
CA VAL A 41 -0.57 0.71 -0.87
C VAL A 41 0.65 0.60 0.02
N VAL A 42 0.61 1.26 1.18
CA VAL A 42 1.70 1.23 2.15
C VAL A 42 1.59 -0.06 2.96
N VAL A 43 2.58 -0.93 2.80
CA VAL A 43 2.68 -2.14 3.63
C VAL A 43 2.93 -1.74 5.08
N ASN A 44 2.08 -2.23 6.00
CA ASN A 44 2.22 -1.96 7.42
C ASN A 44 3.42 -2.73 7.98
N ARG A 45 4.50 -1.99 8.25
CA ARG A 45 5.75 -2.55 8.76
C ARG A 45 5.57 -3.31 10.08
N ALA A 46 4.72 -2.82 10.98
CA ALA A 46 4.47 -3.50 12.26
C ALA A 46 3.88 -4.90 12.03
N GLN A 47 2.92 -5.01 11.11
CA GLN A 47 2.29 -6.29 10.77
C GLN A 47 3.29 -7.26 10.10
N VAL A 48 4.14 -6.76 9.20
CA VAL A 48 5.20 -7.56 8.53
C VAL A 48 6.23 -8.10 9.53
N LEU A 49 6.62 -7.28 10.51
CA LEU A 49 7.60 -7.66 11.52
C LEU A 49 7.04 -8.72 12.48
N GLU A 50 5.79 -8.58 12.89
CA GLU A 50 5.10 -9.51 13.81
C GLU A 50 4.63 -10.80 13.13
N ALA A 51 4.53 -10.85 11.80
CA ALA A 51 4.06 -12.04 11.09
C ALA A 51 5.05 -13.20 11.17
N ASP A 52 4.57 -14.42 11.39
CA ASP A 52 5.40 -15.63 11.36
C ASP A 52 5.81 -15.99 9.93
N VAL A 53 4.88 -15.79 8.99
CA VAL A 53 5.08 -16.05 7.57
C VAL A 53 4.33 -15.00 6.76
N ILE A 54 4.89 -14.62 5.63
CA ILE A 54 4.22 -13.73 4.67
C ILE A 54 4.04 -14.54 3.40
N VAL A 55 2.83 -14.53 2.86
CA VAL A 55 2.46 -15.39 1.75
C VAL A 55 1.94 -14.55 0.60
N LEU A 56 2.43 -14.81 -0.59
CA LEU A 56 1.82 -14.41 -1.85
C LEU A 56 1.06 -15.59 -2.40
N GLY A 57 -0.20 -15.38 -2.76
CA GLY A 57 -1.05 -16.45 -3.24
C GLY A 57 -2.40 -15.98 -3.74
N GLU A 58 -3.20 -16.94 -4.22
CA GLU A 58 -4.55 -16.71 -4.70
C GLU A 58 -5.56 -16.92 -3.57
N TRP A 59 -6.35 -15.88 -3.26
CA TRP A 59 -7.34 -15.93 -2.20
C TRP A 59 -8.63 -16.59 -2.66
N GLN A 60 -9.05 -17.66 -1.96
CA GLN A 60 -10.29 -18.36 -2.20
C GLN A 60 -11.31 -17.99 -1.11
N PRO A 61 -12.30 -17.13 -1.42
CA PRO A 61 -13.32 -16.75 -0.46
C PRO A 61 -14.24 -17.93 -0.14
N GLY A 62 -14.65 -18.04 1.12
CA GLY A 62 -15.53 -19.10 1.60
C GLY A 62 -15.80 -18.95 3.10
N PRO A 63 -16.66 -19.81 3.69
CA PRO A 63 -16.88 -19.82 5.14
C PRO A 63 -15.60 -20.10 5.93
N THR A 64 -14.70 -20.89 5.33
CA THR A 64 -13.32 -21.07 5.79
C THR A 64 -12.39 -20.65 4.64
N PRO A 65 -11.95 -19.38 4.62
CA PRO A 65 -11.10 -18.89 3.54
C PRO A 65 -9.82 -19.71 3.40
N ARG A 66 -9.40 -19.93 2.15
CA ARG A 66 -8.17 -20.64 1.83
C ARG A 66 -7.27 -19.77 0.96
N LEU A 67 -5.97 -19.91 1.16
CA LEU A 67 -4.95 -19.23 0.37
C LEU A 67 -4.07 -20.27 -0.29
N THR A 68 -4.07 -20.31 -1.63
CA THR A 68 -3.13 -21.14 -2.40
C THR A 68 -1.81 -20.40 -2.49
N VAL A 69 -0.77 -20.98 -1.90
CA VAL A 69 0.56 -20.40 -1.74
C VAL A 69 1.33 -20.47 -3.06
N GLU A 70 1.74 -19.32 -3.58
CA GLU A 70 2.67 -19.24 -4.72
C GLU A 70 4.11 -18.95 -4.25
N ARG A 71 4.25 -18.04 -3.29
CA ARG A 71 5.54 -17.64 -2.74
C ARG A 71 5.41 -17.33 -1.26
N THR A 72 6.47 -17.61 -0.50
CA THR A 72 6.53 -17.31 0.92
C THR A 72 7.76 -16.47 1.24
N TRP A 73 7.65 -15.70 2.32
CA TRP A 73 8.76 -14.98 2.95
C TRP A 73 8.78 -15.26 4.47
N LYS A 74 9.94 -15.06 5.11
CA LYS A 74 10.28 -15.33 6.52
C LYS A 74 10.32 -16.81 6.91
N SER A 75 9.35 -17.62 6.50
CA SER A 75 9.29 -19.05 6.81
C SER A 75 8.76 -19.85 5.62
N ASN A 76 9.27 -21.06 5.45
CA ASN A 76 8.70 -22.01 4.50
C ASN A 76 7.42 -22.63 5.06
N LEU A 77 6.41 -22.78 4.21
CA LEU A 77 5.22 -23.57 4.49
C LEU A 77 5.42 -24.97 3.91
N ALA A 78 5.01 -25.99 4.65
CA ALA A 78 5.10 -27.38 4.19
C ALA A 78 4.01 -27.72 3.16
N GLU A 79 2.88 -27.01 3.19
CA GLU A 79 1.72 -27.27 2.34
C GLU A 79 1.54 -26.14 1.32
N PRO A 80 1.07 -26.46 0.09
CA PRO A 80 0.83 -25.48 -0.97
C PRO A 80 -0.45 -24.66 -0.75
N SER A 81 -1.22 -24.94 0.30
CA SER A 81 -2.40 -24.19 0.69
C SER A 81 -2.49 -24.08 2.19
N VAL A 82 -3.07 -22.98 2.67
CA VAL A 82 -3.29 -22.75 4.10
C VAL A 82 -4.72 -22.30 4.35
N GLU A 83 -5.28 -22.73 5.48
CA GLU A 83 -6.57 -22.26 5.96
C GLU A 83 -6.37 -20.99 6.77
N VAL A 84 -7.13 -19.96 6.44
CA VAL A 84 -7.06 -18.67 7.12
C VAL A 84 -8.34 -18.47 7.92
N ARG A 85 -8.20 -18.26 9.22
CA ARG A 85 -9.32 -17.92 10.10
C ARG A 85 -9.97 -16.62 9.61
N PRO A 86 -11.31 -16.54 9.57
CA PRO A 86 -12.02 -15.29 9.29
C PRO A 86 -11.56 -14.14 10.21
N TRP A 87 -11.49 -12.93 9.69
CA TRP A 87 -11.18 -11.71 10.44
C TRP A 87 -12.11 -10.57 10.00
N ASP A 88 -12.15 -9.49 10.75
CA ASP A 88 -13.08 -8.36 10.55
C ASP A 88 -12.74 -7.44 9.36
N GLY A 89 -11.84 -7.87 8.47
CA GLY A 89 -11.46 -7.12 7.28
C GLY A 89 -12.22 -7.57 6.04
N ALA A 90 -12.10 -6.78 4.97
CA ALA A 90 -12.66 -7.16 3.69
C ALA A 90 -11.97 -8.42 3.15
N SER A 91 -12.76 -9.45 2.82
CA SER A 91 -12.28 -10.62 2.09
C SER A 91 -11.74 -10.18 0.73
N PRO A 92 -10.43 -10.25 0.51
CA PRO A 92 -9.87 -9.84 -0.75
C PRO A 92 -10.25 -10.83 -1.86
N ARG A 93 -10.05 -10.43 -3.11
CA ARG A 93 -10.25 -11.30 -4.27
C ARG A 93 -8.98 -11.30 -5.10
N GLY A 94 -8.67 -12.44 -5.71
CA GLY A 94 -7.52 -12.56 -6.58
C GLY A 94 -6.21 -12.77 -5.83
N ARG A 95 -5.13 -12.37 -6.50
CA ARG A 95 -3.76 -12.54 -6.05
C ARG A 95 -3.39 -11.50 -4.99
N VAL A 96 -2.96 -11.97 -3.83
CA VAL A 96 -2.73 -11.13 -2.66
C VAL A 96 -1.49 -11.52 -1.87
N ILE A 97 -0.99 -10.56 -1.10
CA ILE A 97 0.07 -10.72 -0.13
C ILE A 97 -0.54 -10.60 1.27
N VAL A 98 -0.39 -11.66 2.07
CA VAL A 98 -1.01 -11.79 3.39
C VAL A 98 0.07 -12.07 4.43
N PRO A 99 0.27 -11.18 5.41
CA PRO A 99 1.05 -11.48 6.61
C PRO A 99 0.23 -12.37 7.55
N LEU A 100 0.74 -13.55 7.88
CA LEU A 100 0.04 -14.57 8.65
C LEU A 100 0.76 -14.88 9.97
N THR A 101 -0.03 -15.04 11.03
CA THR A 101 0.38 -15.59 12.32
C THR A 101 -0.11 -17.03 12.41
N ARG A 102 0.77 -17.93 12.85
CA ARG A 102 0.47 -19.36 12.99
C ARG A 102 -0.38 -19.58 14.23
N VAL A 103 -1.57 -20.15 14.04
CA VAL A 103 -2.45 -20.55 15.16
C VAL A 103 -2.27 -22.04 15.45
N SER A 104 -2.13 -22.86 14.41
CA SER A 104 -1.81 -24.29 14.50
C SER A 104 -0.95 -24.73 13.30
N SER A 105 -0.73 -26.03 13.12
CA SER A 105 0.05 -26.55 11.98
C SER A 105 -0.52 -26.16 10.61
N ARG A 106 -1.85 -26.07 10.48
CA ARG A 106 -2.56 -25.79 9.22
C ARG A 106 -3.44 -24.55 9.25
N LEU A 107 -3.73 -24.01 10.44
CA LEU A 107 -4.57 -22.85 10.61
C LEU A 107 -3.73 -21.61 10.89
N PHE A 108 -3.95 -20.59 10.08
CA PHE A 108 -3.32 -19.29 10.21
C PHE A 108 -4.38 -18.21 10.42
N THR A 109 -3.96 -17.05 10.91
CA THR A 109 -4.80 -15.85 10.97
C THR A 109 -4.03 -14.67 10.41
N VAL A 110 -4.74 -13.66 9.90
CA VAL A 110 -4.09 -12.45 9.41
C VAL A 110 -3.47 -11.72 10.61
N THR A 111 -2.18 -11.41 10.49
CA THR A 111 -1.39 -10.83 11.58
C THR A 111 -1.97 -9.47 11.96
N HIS A 112 -2.07 -9.19 13.26
CA HIS A 112 -2.41 -7.87 13.77
C HIS A 112 -1.11 -7.08 13.99
N GLY A 113 -1.01 -5.88 13.45
CA GLY A 113 0.16 -5.03 13.68
C GLY A 113 0.08 -4.38 15.06
N ARG A 114 1.13 -4.47 15.86
CA ARG A 114 1.25 -3.71 17.11
C ARG A 114 2.25 -2.59 16.89
N LEU A 115 1.80 -1.33 16.94
CA LEU A 115 2.76 -0.24 16.98
C LEU A 115 3.22 -0.03 18.43
N PRO A 116 4.54 0.07 18.68
CA PRO A 116 5.00 0.63 19.93
C PRO A 116 4.44 2.05 20.03
N ASN A 117 3.87 2.38 21.19
CA ASN A 117 3.37 3.74 21.40
C ASN A 117 4.50 4.75 21.13
N PRO A 118 4.22 5.85 20.42
CA PRO A 118 5.20 6.90 20.25
C PRO A 118 5.70 7.33 21.64
N PRO A 119 7.01 7.61 21.80
CA PRO A 119 7.55 8.04 23.08
C PRO A 119 6.73 9.24 23.56
N GLU A 120 6.14 9.11 24.74
CA GLU A 120 5.34 10.18 25.35
C GLU A 120 6.18 11.45 25.38
N HIS A 121 5.71 12.52 24.75
CA HIS A 121 6.34 13.82 24.90
C HIS A 121 6.35 14.16 26.40
N PRO A 122 7.50 14.58 26.97
CA PRO A 122 7.67 14.78 28.42
C PRO A 122 6.79 15.89 29.03
N ALA A 123 5.91 16.53 28.25
CA ALA A 123 5.00 17.57 28.69
C ALA A 123 3.66 17.05 29.26
N ALA A 124 3.30 15.77 29.05
CA ALA A 124 2.08 15.19 29.61
C ALA A 124 2.36 14.64 31.02
N GLY A 125 2.04 15.45 32.03
CA GLY A 125 2.31 15.15 33.44
C GLY A 125 1.77 13.80 33.89
N ARG A 126 2.65 13.02 34.55
CA ARG A 126 2.42 11.92 35.50
C ARG A 126 0.94 11.52 35.74
N MET A 127 0.30 10.88 34.77
CA MET A 127 -0.88 10.05 35.02
C MET A 127 -0.55 8.61 34.63
N ARG A 128 -0.45 7.80 35.68
CA ARG A 128 -0.56 6.34 35.76
C ARG A 128 -0.63 5.57 34.42
N ARG A 129 0.55 5.10 34.03
CA ARG A 129 0.90 3.98 33.12
C ARG A 129 -0.23 2.97 32.88
N GLU A 130 -0.93 3.13 31.77
CA GLU A 130 -1.42 1.99 30.98
C GLU A 130 -0.76 2.13 29.62
N ILE A 131 0.15 1.20 29.30
CA ILE A 131 0.75 1.13 27.96
C ILE A 131 -0.33 0.56 27.05
N THR A 132 -1.27 1.40 26.64
CA THR A 132 -2.32 1.00 25.71
C THR A 132 -1.68 0.81 24.35
N THR A 133 -1.27 -0.41 24.04
CA THR A 133 -0.67 -0.73 22.73
C THR A 133 -1.73 -0.50 21.67
N ALA A 134 -1.49 0.44 20.75
CA ALA A 134 -2.42 0.67 19.64
C ALA A 134 -2.37 -0.53 18.68
N GLU A 135 -3.44 -1.32 18.68
CA GLU A 135 -3.61 -2.44 17.76
C GLU A 135 -4.03 -1.90 16.39
N VAL A 136 -3.23 -2.17 15.38
CA VAL A 136 -3.55 -1.83 14.00
C VAL A 136 -4.34 -2.96 13.38
N ARG A 137 -5.43 -2.57 12.72
CA ARG A 137 -6.29 -3.51 12.00
C ARG A 137 -5.48 -4.35 11.02
N PRO A 138 -5.71 -5.67 10.97
CA PRO A 138 -5.06 -6.56 10.02
C PRO A 138 -5.38 -6.10 8.58
N GLN A 139 -4.34 -6.02 7.75
CA GLN A 139 -4.48 -5.66 6.34
C GLN A 139 -3.99 -6.78 5.44
N VAL A 140 -4.63 -6.88 4.28
CA VAL A 140 -4.19 -7.71 3.16
C VAL A 140 -3.88 -6.81 1.98
N TYR A 141 -2.80 -7.11 1.27
CA TYR A 141 -2.30 -6.27 0.19
C TYR A 141 -2.55 -6.92 -1.17
N PRO A 142 -2.95 -6.16 -2.20
CA PRO A 142 -2.96 -6.67 -3.56
C PRO A 142 -1.52 -7.02 -4.01
N ALA A 143 -1.37 -8.11 -4.75
CA ALA A 143 -0.09 -8.55 -5.28
C ALA A 143 0.37 -7.70 -6.48
N THR A 144 0.75 -6.45 -6.20
CA THR A 144 1.33 -5.53 -7.18
C THR A 144 2.86 -5.50 -7.08
N ASP A 145 3.56 -5.19 -8.17
CA ASP A 145 5.02 -5.09 -8.18
C ASP A 145 5.55 -4.06 -7.17
N ALA A 146 4.80 -2.98 -6.94
CA ALA A 146 5.16 -1.96 -5.97
C ALA A 146 5.17 -2.53 -4.53
N VAL A 147 4.13 -3.28 -4.16
CA VAL A 147 4.01 -3.93 -2.85
C VAL A 147 5.08 -5.00 -2.68
N ILE A 148 5.34 -5.81 -3.73
CA ILE A 148 6.37 -6.84 -3.71
C ILE A 148 7.75 -6.20 -3.48
N ARG A 149 8.10 -5.16 -4.25
CA ARG A 149 9.38 -4.44 -4.08
C ARG A 149 9.51 -3.81 -2.69
N GLN A 150 8.43 -3.22 -2.18
CA GLN A 150 8.43 -2.63 -0.85
C GLN A 150 8.65 -3.71 0.24
N LEU A 151 7.97 -4.85 0.11
CA LEU A 151 8.12 -5.98 1.02
C LEU A 151 9.55 -6.55 0.97
N GLU A 152 10.09 -6.77 -0.23
CA GLU A 152 11.46 -7.25 -0.41
C GLU A 152 12.47 -6.28 0.20
N GLY A 153 12.30 -4.97 -0.02
CA GLY A 153 13.14 -3.95 0.59
C GLY A 153 13.09 -3.92 2.12
N PHE A 154 11.95 -4.28 2.73
CA PHE A 154 11.85 -4.41 4.18
C PHE A 154 12.47 -5.69 4.75
N LEU A 155 12.51 -6.76 3.95
CA LEU A 155 13.01 -8.06 4.37
C LEU A 155 14.48 -8.27 4.03
N SER A 156 15.04 -7.48 3.10
CA SER A 156 16.48 -7.48 2.85
C SER A 156 17.22 -7.10 4.14
N PRO A 157 18.21 -7.90 4.58
CA PRO A 157 19.06 -7.50 5.68
C PRO A 157 19.73 -6.17 5.32
N PRO A 158 20.00 -5.28 6.29
CA PRO A 158 20.82 -4.11 6.03
C PRO A 158 22.14 -4.62 5.46
N ASN A 159 22.45 -4.27 4.21
CA ASN A 159 23.79 -4.47 3.66
C ASN A 159 24.72 -3.72 4.61
N ASN A 160 25.44 -4.43 5.48
CA ASN A 160 26.51 -3.83 6.26
C ASN A 160 27.60 -3.45 5.26
N PRO A 161 27.84 -2.14 5.00
CA PRO A 161 28.98 -1.72 4.20
C PRO A 161 30.31 -1.97 4.93
#